data_AF-A0A1R2D0P9-F1
#
_entry.id   AF-A0A1R2D0P9-F1
#
_cell.length_a   1.000
_cell.length_b   1.000
_cell.length_c   1.000
_cell.angle_alpha   90.00
_cell.angle_beta   90.00
_cell.angle_gamma   90.00
#
_symmetry.space_group_name_H-M   'P 1'
#
loop_
_entity.id
_entity.type
_entity.pdbx_description
1 polymer ?
#
loop_
_entity_poly.entity_id
_entity_poly.type
_entity_poly.pdbx_seq_one_letter_code
_entity_poly.pdbx_strand_id
1 'polypeptide(L)'
;MAAEKISITFDDNNNIRVLEAGLFNDCQMMQTEAYEFINKMKKFDEMVGSLVDVLDSQAVKIEQEKLRAVGIRNQLENEAENRKIKQQELEQLINEKRAELERYLYQLESLMKVEEDQRKLIERLRNNEA
;
A
#
# COMPACT_ATOMS: atom_id res chain seq x y z
N MET A 1 -54.94 14.02 -57.52
CA MET A 1 -54.12 14.50 -56.38
C MET A 1 -54.26 16.01 -56.34
N ALA A 2 -55.13 16.52 -55.48
CA ALA A 2 -55.28 17.97 -55.32
C ALA A 2 -53.98 18.50 -54.71
N ALA A 3 -53.34 19.46 -55.38
CA ALA A 3 -52.22 20.19 -54.81
C ALA A 3 -52.69 20.89 -53.54
N GLU A 4 -52.11 20.55 -52.40
CA GLU A 4 -52.35 21.27 -51.15
C GLU A 4 -52.07 22.75 -51.38
N LYS A 5 -52.99 23.60 -50.94
CA LYS A 5 -52.91 25.05 -51.09
C LYS A 5 -51.79 25.56 -50.20
N ILE A 6 -50.59 25.71 -50.77
CA ILE A 6 -49.42 26.24 -50.05
C ILE A 6 -49.73 27.69 -49.66
N SER A 7 -49.86 27.94 -48.36
CA SER A 7 -50.05 29.28 -47.82
C SER A 7 -48.68 29.94 -47.66
N ILE A 8 -48.45 31.02 -48.41
CA ILE A 8 -47.21 31.79 -48.34
C ILE A 8 -47.42 32.93 -47.35
N THR A 9 -46.55 33.03 -46.36
CA THR A 9 -46.55 34.06 -45.31
C THR A 9 -45.29 34.91 -45.41
N PHE A 10 -45.35 36.13 -44.89
CA PHE A 10 -44.19 37.01 -44.75
C PHE A 10 -43.84 37.10 -43.27
N ASP A 11 -42.55 36.97 -42.93
CA ASP A 11 -42.07 37.23 -41.57
C ASP A 11 -41.78 38.72 -41.33
N ASP A 12 -41.46 39.08 -40.09
CA ASP A 12 -41.18 40.46 -39.66
C ASP A 12 -39.97 41.09 -40.38
N ASN A 13 -39.15 40.27 -41.05
CA ASN A 13 -38.01 40.69 -41.86
C ASN A 13 -38.32 40.66 -43.38
N ASN A 14 -39.60 40.57 -43.75
CA ASN A 14 -40.11 40.47 -45.13
C ASN A 14 -39.61 39.24 -45.92
N ASN A 15 -39.16 38.18 -45.25
CA ASN A 15 -38.80 36.95 -45.94
C ASN A 15 -40.05 36.12 -46.23
N ILE A 16 -40.04 35.46 -47.38
CA ILE A 16 -41.09 34.53 -47.80
C ILE A 16 -40.96 33.23 -46.99
N ARG A 17 -42.02 32.85 -46.29
CA ARG A 17 -42.12 31.61 -45.50
C ARG A 17 -43.29 30.75 -45.99
N VAL A 18 -43.16 29.45 -45.78
CA VAL A 18 -44.20 28.44 -46.08
C VAL A 18 -44.95 28.04 -44.79
N LEU A 19 -44.44 28.46 -43.64
CA LEU A 19 -44.99 28.28 -42.30
C LEU A 19 -45.43 29.64 -41.74
N GLU A 20 -46.47 29.67 -40.93
CA GLU A 20 -46.84 30.89 -40.18
C GLU A 20 -45.63 31.42 -39.39
N ALA A 21 -45.39 32.73 -39.41
CA ALA A 21 -44.19 33.33 -38.85
C ALA A 21 -44.01 33.01 -37.35
N GLY A 22 -45.11 32.98 -36.58
CA GLY A 22 -45.11 32.57 -35.17
C GLY A 22 -44.66 31.11 -34.97
N LEU A 23 -45.26 30.17 -35.72
CA LEU A 23 -44.90 28.75 -35.67
C LEU A 23 -43.43 28.51 -36.08
N PHE A 24 -42.93 29.24 -37.08
CA PHE A 24 -41.52 29.15 -37.48
C PHE A 24 -40.58 29.63 -36.36
N ASN A 25 -40.89 30.76 -35.72
CA ASN A 25 -40.11 31.30 -34.61
C ASN A 25 -40.11 30.34 -33.41
N ASP A 26 -41.27 29.78 -33.04
CA ASP A 26 -41.40 28.80 -31.97
C ASP A 26 -40.56 27.54 -32.26
N CYS A 27 -40.62 27.02 -33.49
CA CYS A 27 -39.78 25.89 -33.90
C CYS A 27 -38.27 26.21 -33.81
N GLN A 28 -37.86 27.44 -34.18
CA GLN A 28 -36.47 27.87 -34.10
C GLN A 28 -35.99 28.04 -32.65
N MET A 29 -36.85 28.60 -31.78
CA MET A 29 -36.58 28.69 -30.34
C MET A 29 -36.45 27.31 -29.71
N MET A 30 -37.41 26.41 -29.98
CA MET A 30 -37.38 25.03 -29.50
C MET A 30 -36.13 24.28 -29.99
N GLN A 31 -35.72 24.49 -31.25
CA GLN A 31 -34.48 23.92 -31.78
C GLN A 31 -33.26 24.43 -30.98
N THR A 32 -33.19 25.73 -30.70
CA THR A 32 -32.09 26.35 -29.96
C THR A 32 -32.03 25.82 -28.53
N GLU A 33 -33.15 25.77 -27.82
CA GLU A 33 -33.24 25.22 -26.46
C GLU A 33 -32.85 23.73 -26.41
N ALA A 34 -33.28 22.94 -27.40
CA ALA A 34 -32.90 21.54 -27.50
C ALA A 34 -31.38 21.39 -27.68
N TYR A 35 -30.75 22.23 -28.51
CA TYR A 35 -29.29 22.23 -28.66
C TYR A 35 -28.57 22.62 -27.37
N GLU A 36 -29.05 23.64 -26.66
CA GLU A 36 -28.49 24.02 -25.36
C GLU A 36 -28.62 22.92 -24.32
N PHE A 37 -29.77 22.25 -24.26
CA PHE A 37 -30.00 21.12 -23.37
C PHE A 37 -29.03 19.98 -23.65
N ILE A 38 -28.87 19.60 -24.93
CA ILE A 38 -27.91 18.56 -25.33
C ILE A 38 -26.49 18.94 -24.91
N ASN A 39 -26.09 20.20 -25.09
CA ASN A 39 -24.76 20.66 -24.71
C ASN A 39 -24.55 20.64 -23.18
N LYS A 40 -25.55 21.03 -22.40
CA LYS A 40 -25.52 20.93 -20.93
C LYS A 40 -25.43 19.46 -20.49
N MET A 41 -26.17 18.57 -21.15
CA MET A 41 -26.15 17.14 -20.85
C MET A 41 -24.78 16.52 -21.14
N LYS A 42 -24.14 16.88 -22.25
CA LYS A 42 -22.76 16.43 -22.56
C LYS A 42 -21.76 16.86 -21.50
N LYS A 43 -21.79 18.13 -21.09
CA LYS A 43 -20.92 18.62 -20.00
C LYS A 43 -21.17 17.90 -18.68
N PHE A 44 -22.43 17.59 -18.38
CA PHE A 44 -22.79 16.83 -17.19
C PHE A 44 -22.21 15.41 -17.25
N ASP A 45 -22.35 14.73 -18.38
CA ASP A 45 -21.78 13.40 -18.61
C ASP A 45 -20.25 13.40 -18.45
N GLU A 46 -19.56 14.38 -19.02
CA GLU A 46 -18.12 14.57 -18.86
C GLU A 46 -17.72 14.78 -17.39
N MET A 47 -18.47 15.59 -16.63
CA MET A 47 -18.21 15.82 -15.20
C MET A 47 -18.42 14.55 -14.38
N VAL A 48 -19.47 13.77 -14.67
CA VAL A 48 -19.72 12.50 -13.99
C VAL A 48 -18.60 11.51 -14.30
N GLY A 49 -18.17 11.41 -15.57
CA GLY A 49 -17.03 10.58 -15.96
C GLY A 49 -15.76 10.94 -15.18
N SER A 50 -15.41 12.24 -15.12
CA SER A 50 -14.27 12.70 -14.34
C SER A 50 -14.41 12.41 -12.84
N LEU A 51 -15.62 12.49 -12.27
CA LEU A 51 -15.85 12.17 -10.87
C LEU A 51 -15.64 10.68 -10.59
N VAL A 52 -16.13 9.80 -11.48
CA VAL A 52 -15.92 8.34 -11.39
C VAL A 52 -14.42 8.02 -11.40
N ASP A 53 -13.66 8.62 -12.33
CA ASP A 53 -12.20 8.39 -12.41
C ASP A 53 -11.48 8.79 -11.11
N VAL A 54 -11.87 9.92 -10.51
CA VAL A 54 -11.31 10.37 -9.22
C VAL A 54 -11.67 9.42 -8.09
N LEU A 55 -12.92 8.94 -8.05
CA LEU A 55 -13.37 7.98 -7.04
C LEU A 55 -12.62 6.65 -7.16
N ASP A 56 -12.42 6.14 -8.37
CA ASP A 56 -11.68 4.91 -8.61
C ASP A 56 -10.21 5.07 -8.20
N SER A 57 -9.57 6.18 -8.56
CA SER A 57 -8.20 6.49 -8.12
C SER A 57 -8.08 6.54 -6.59
N GLN A 58 -9.07 7.13 -5.92
CA GLN A 58 -9.07 7.24 -4.47
C GLN A 58 -9.34 5.89 -3.80
N ALA A 59 -10.22 5.06 -4.35
CA ALA A 59 -10.48 3.71 -3.86
C ALA A 59 -9.21 2.85 -3.87
N VAL A 60 -8.42 2.91 -4.95
CA VAL A 60 -7.13 2.21 -5.05
C VAL A 60 -6.16 2.66 -3.95
N LYS A 61 -6.03 3.97 -3.71
CA LYS A 61 -5.16 4.51 -2.66
C LYS A 61 -5.60 4.06 -1.27
N ILE A 62 -6.91 4.05 -1.00
CA ILE A 62 -7.46 3.60 0.29
C ILE A 62 -7.11 2.13 0.52
N GLU A 63 -7.29 1.26 -0.48
CA GLU A 63 -7.00 -0.16 -0.30
C GLU A 63 -5.49 -0.41 -0.10
N GLN A 64 -4.63 0.33 -0.79
CA GLN A 64 -3.17 0.28 -0.58
C GLN A 64 -2.78 0.64 0.86
N GLU A 65 -3.30 1.76 1.39
CA GLU A 65 -2.99 2.18 2.76
C GLU A 65 -3.60 1.26 3.81
N LYS A 66 -4.77 0.68 3.54
CA LYS A 66 -5.37 -0.36 4.39
C LYS A 66 -4.50 -1.61 4.46
N LEU A 67 -3.98 -2.09 3.32
CA LEU A 67 -3.04 -3.20 3.28
C LEU A 67 -1.76 -2.88 4.06
N ARG A 68 -1.22 -1.67 3.90
CA ARG A 68 -0.05 -1.19 4.65
C ARG A 68 -0.29 -1.20 6.16
N ALA A 69 -1.44 -0.68 6.60
CA ALA A 69 -1.82 -0.62 8.00
C ALA A 69 -1.96 -2.02 8.61
N VAL A 70 -2.57 -2.97 7.89
CA VAL A 70 -2.66 -4.38 8.31
C VAL A 70 -1.26 -4.99 8.43
N GLY A 71 -0.37 -4.73 7.46
CA GLY A 71 1.01 -5.20 7.52
C GLY A 71 1.76 -4.71 8.75
N ILE A 72 1.69 -3.41 9.05
CA ILE A 72 2.30 -2.81 10.25
C ILE A 72 1.70 -3.40 11.52
N ARG A 73 0.36 -3.57 11.57
CA ARG A 73 -0.31 -4.18 12.73
C ARG A 73 0.18 -5.60 12.99
N ASN A 74 0.27 -6.42 11.94
CA ASN A 74 0.76 -7.79 12.06
C ASN A 74 2.23 -7.84 12.52
N GLN A 75 3.06 -6.91 12.06
CA GLN A 75 4.45 -6.80 12.55
C GLN A 75 4.48 -6.46 14.04
N LEU A 76 3.71 -5.46 14.47
CA LEU A 76 3.65 -5.03 15.86
C LEU A 76 3.10 -6.13 16.79
N GLU A 77 2.07 -6.85 16.34
CA GLU A 77 1.47 -7.95 17.09
C GLU A 77 2.47 -9.08 17.34
N ASN A 78 3.29 -9.41 16.33
CA ASN A 78 4.31 -10.45 16.44
C ASN A 78 5.62 -9.98 17.11
N GLU A 79 5.85 -8.67 17.24
CA GLU A 79 7.09 -8.11 17.78
C GLU A 79 7.37 -8.55 19.23
N ALA A 80 6.32 -8.60 20.06
CA ALA A 80 6.46 -9.02 21.46
C ALA A 80 6.86 -10.50 21.57
N GLU A 81 6.23 -11.37 20.77
CA GLU A 81 6.55 -12.80 20.76
C GLU A 81 7.94 -13.05 20.13
N ASN A 82 8.27 -12.38 19.03
CA ASN A 82 9.60 -12.45 18.42
C ASN A 82 10.70 -12.02 19.40
N ARG A 83 10.46 -10.96 20.17
CA ARG A 83 11.38 -10.50 21.22
C ARG A 83 11.56 -11.53 22.31
N LYS A 84 10.49 -12.17 22.75
CA LYS A 84 10.52 -13.23 23.76
C LYS A 84 11.29 -14.46 23.26
N ILE A 85 11.03 -14.92 22.04
CA ILE A 85 11.78 -16.01 21.40
C ILE A 85 13.27 -15.65 21.34
N LYS A 86 13.60 -14.44 20.88
CA LYS A 86 14.99 -13.97 20.80
C LYS A 86 15.68 -13.94 22.17
N GLN A 87 14.96 -13.52 23.20
CA GLN A 87 15.48 -13.53 24.56
C GLN A 87 15.77 -14.96 25.03
N GLN A 88 14.86 -15.90 24.79
CA GLN A 88 15.07 -17.31 25.15
C GLN A 88 16.25 -17.94 24.41
N GLU A 89 16.40 -17.66 23.11
CA GLU A 89 17.56 -18.09 22.32
C GLU A 89 18.88 -17.57 22.91
N LEU A 90 18.92 -16.29 23.30
CA LEU A 90 20.11 -15.69 23.91
C LEU A 90 20.40 -16.27 25.29
N GLU A 91 19.38 -16.49 26.12
CA GLU A 91 19.54 -17.13 27.43
C GLU A 91 20.08 -18.56 27.31
N GLN A 92 19.59 -19.33 26.34
CA GLN A 92 20.11 -20.66 26.05
C GLN A 92 21.59 -20.59 25.63
N LEU A 93 21.95 -19.69 24.72
CA LEU A 93 23.33 -19.52 24.26
C LEU A 93 24.26 -19.12 25.42
N ILE A 94 23.81 -18.24 26.31
CA ILE A 94 24.56 -17.85 27.51
C ILE A 94 24.80 -19.08 28.40
N ASN A 95 23.79 -19.92 28.62
CA ASN A 95 23.92 -21.12 29.44
C ASN A 95 24.89 -22.14 28.82
N GLU A 96 24.83 -22.34 27.51
CA GLU A 96 25.77 -23.20 26.78
C GLU A 96 27.22 -22.70 26.94
N LYS A 97 27.44 -21.39 26.78
CA LYS A 97 28.77 -20.79 26.93
C LYS A 97 29.30 -20.85 28.37
N ARG A 98 28.42 -20.71 29.37
CA ARG A 98 28.79 -20.88 30.78
C ARG A 98 29.20 -22.31 31.09
N ALA A 99 28.45 -23.30 30.63
CA ALA A 99 28.80 -24.72 30.81
C ALA A 99 30.14 -25.07 30.13
N GLU A 100 30.38 -24.52 28.93
CA GLU A 100 31.65 -24.68 28.22
C GLU A 100 32.82 -24.06 29.01
N LEU A 101 32.63 -22.87 29.58
CA LEU A 101 33.61 -22.21 30.44
C LEU A 101 33.91 -23.03 31.70
N GLU A 102 32.89 -23.52 32.40
CA GLU A 102 33.07 -24.36 33.59
C GLU A 102 33.87 -25.63 33.28
N ARG A 103 33.59 -26.26 32.13
CA ARG A 103 34.38 -27.40 31.65
C ARG A 103 35.85 -27.03 31.46
N TYR A 104 36.14 -25.89 30.84
CA TYR A 104 37.51 -25.43 30.63
C TYR A 104 38.22 -25.09 31.94
N LEU A 105 37.53 -24.48 32.90
CA LEU A 105 38.09 -24.20 34.22
C LEU A 105 38.48 -25.49 34.94
N TYR A 106 37.61 -26.51 34.91
CA TYR A 106 37.92 -27.82 35.49
C TYR A 106 39.12 -28.50 34.82
N GLN A 107 39.19 -28.44 33.48
CA GLN A 107 40.34 -28.98 32.74
C GLN A 107 41.64 -28.25 33.09
N LEU A 108 41.60 -26.92 33.19
CA LEU A 108 42.75 -26.12 33.59
C LEU A 108 43.24 -26.50 34.99
N GLU A 109 42.34 -26.60 35.96
CA GLU A 109 42.68 -26.98 37.33
C GLU A 109 43.31 -28.39 37.38
N SER A 110 42.77 -29.33 36.61
CA SER A 110 43.32 -30.68 36.52
C SER A 110 44.73 -30.68 35.91
N LEU A 111 44.98 -29.90 34.86
CA LEU A 111 46.29 -29.80 34.22
C LEU A 111 47.31 -29.12 35.14
N MET A 112 46.90 -28.08 35.88
CA MET A 112 47.78 -27.42 36.85
C MET A 112 48.25 -28.37 37.95
N LYS A 113 47.37 -29.25 38.47
CA LYS A 113 47.76 -30.29 39.44
C LYS A 113 48.79 -31.26 38.86
N VAL A 114 48.55 -31.73 37.63
CA VAL A 114 49.48 -32.63 36.93
C VAL A 114 50.83 -31.94 36.69
N GLU A 115 50.83 -30.68 36.27
CA GLU A 115 52.06 -29.89 36.08
C GLU A 115 52.85 -29.77 37.40
N GLU A 116 52.17 -29.47 38.51
CA GLU A 116 52.79 -29.34 39.83
C GLU A 116 53.41 -30.66 40.29
N ASP A 117 52.71 -31.79 40.11
CA ASP A 117 53.22 -33.12 40.44
C ASP A 117 54.45 -33.48 39.58
N GLN A 118 54.42 -33.16 38.28
CA GLN A 118 55.55 -33.34 37.38
C GLN A 118 56.75 -32.48 37.81
N ARG A 119 56.55 -31.22 38.19
CA ARG A 119 57.62 -30.34 38.71
C ARG A 119 58.25 -30.93 39.97
N LYS A 120 57.45 -31.40 40.92
CA LYS A 120 57.93 -32.06 42.15
C LYS A 120 58.73 -33.32 41.83
N LEU A 121 58.29 -34.12 40.85
CA LEU A 121 59.02 -35.31 40.41
C LEU A 121 60.38 -34.95 39.81
N ILE A 122 60.42 -33.93 38.93
CA ILE A 122 61.67 -33.44 38.31
C ILE A 122 62.65 -32.96 39.39
N GLU A 123 62.18 -32.20 40.39
CA GLU A 123 63.04 -31.75 41.49
C GLU A 123 63.61 -32.91 42.30
N ARG A 124 62.81 -33.94 42.59
CA ARG A 124 63.28 -35.15 43.29
C ARG A 124 64.35 -35.89 42.48
N LEU A 125 64.14 -36.07 41.18
CA LEU A 125 65.11 -36.74 40.30
C LEU A 125 66.42 -35.95 40.25
N ARG A 126 66.34 -34.63 40.08
CA ARG A 126 67.52 -33.75 40.06
C ARG A 126 68.31 -33.76 41.39
N ASN A 127 67.62 -33.85 42.53
CA ASN A 127 68.27 -33.90 43.84
C ASN A 127 68.84 -35.29 44.18
N ASN A 128 68.40 -36.36 43.51
CA ASN A 128 68.94 -37.71 43.68
C ASN A 128 70.11 -38.02 42.72
N GLU A 129 70.27 -37.24 41.65
CA GLU A 129 71.37 -37.37 40.68
C GLU A 129 72.56 -36.43 40.95
N ALA A 130 72.56 -35.72 42.09
CA ALA A 130 73.66 -34.88 42.59
C ALA A 130 74.23 -35.46 43.90
#